data_AF-A0A544TJ37-F1
#
_entry.id   AF-A0A544TJ37-F1
#
_cell.length_a   1.000
_cell.length_b   1.000
_cell.length_c   1.000
_cell.angle_alpha   90.00
_cell.angle_beta   90.00
_cell.angle_gamma   90.00
#
_symmetry.space_group_name_H-M   'P 1'
#
loop_
_entity.id
_entity.type
_entity.pdbx_description
1 polymer ?
#
loop_
_entity_poly.entity_id
_entity_poly.type
_entity_poly.pdbx_seq_one_letter_code
_entity_poly.pdbx_strand_id
1 'polypeptide(L)' 'MHSSLTFFIFLQNYKQELEGRYNTYVSIEQAISNYKDNSEESLYRLFTLDYGKRTTKAAIEWCDFTLDKLSTKVD' A
#
# COMPACT_ATOMS: atom_id res chain seq x y z
N MET A 1 23.76 16.30 -2.46
CA MET A 1 22.65 17.03 -1.83
C MET A 1 21.39 17.06 -2.70
N HIS A 2 21.46 17.50 -3.97
CA HIS A 2 20.29 17.58 -4.87
C HIS A 2 19.55 16.24 -5.11
N SER A 3 20.30 15.13 -5.29
CA SER A 3 19.73 13.80 -5.54
C SER A 3 18.98 13.22 -4.32
N SER A 4 19.40 13.54 -3.09
CA SER A 4 18.77 13.05 -1.86
C SER A 4 17.39 13.66 -1.62
N LEU A 5 17.22 14.96 -1.93
CA LEU A 5 15.93 15.64 -1.83
C LEU A 5 14.93 15.11 -2.87
N THR A 6 15.41 14.89 -4.10
CA THR A 6 14.61 14.29 -5.17
C THR A 6 14.15 12.88 -4.80
N PHE A 7 15.03 12.03 -4.25
CA PHE A 7 14.66 10.70 -3.77
C PHE A 7 13.60 10.75 -2.66
N PHE A 8 13.75 11.65 -1.69
CA PHE A 8 12.79 11.83 -0.61
C PHE A 8 11.38 12.17 -1.14
N ILE A 9 11.28 13.15 -2.05
CA ILE A 9 10.00 13.55 -2.68
C ILE A 9 9.40 12.39 -3.48
N PHE A 10 10.21 11.67 -4.27
CA PHE A 10 9.73 10.50 -5.01
C PHE A 10 9.18 9.42 -4.10
N LEU A 11 9.86 9.16 -2.98
CA LEU A 11 9.43 8.15 -2.02
C LEU A 11 8.12 8.55 -1.31
N GLN A 12 7.95 9.83 -0.98
CA GLN A 12 6.68 10.34 -0.44
C GLN A 12 5.52 10.18 -1.44
N ASN A 13 5.73 10.59 -2.70
CA ASN A 13 4.73 10.43 -3.74
C ASN A 13 4.38 8.95 -3.98
N TYR A 14 5.39 8.08 -4.01
CA TYR A 14 5.19 6.65 -4.15
C TYR A 14 4.37 6.07 -2.98
N LYS A 15 4.68 6.47 -1.74
CA LYS A 15 3.89 6.08 -0.56
C LYS A 15 2.43 6.50 -0.71
N GLN A 16 2.15 7.74 -1.13
CA GLN A 16 0.80 8.23 -1.32
C GLN A 16 0.01 7.39 -2.33
N GLU A 17 0.65 7.00 -3.44
CA GLU A 17 0.03 6.11 -4.44
C GLU A 17 -0.26 4.71 -3.87
N LEU A 18 0.63 4.18 -3.02
CA LEU A 18 0.41 2.90 -2.33
C LEU A 18 -0.76 2.97 -1.34
N GLU A 19 -0.90 4.06 -0.59
CA GLU A 19 -2.02 4.28 0.33
C GLU A 19 -3.35 4.34 -0.43
N GLY A 20 -3.39 5.07 -1.55
CA GLY A 20 -4.56 5.11 -2.44
C GLY A 20 -4.94 3.73 -2.98
N ARG A 21 -3.94 2.94 -3.39
CA ARG A 21 -4.14 1.55 -3.83
C ARG A 21 -4.65 0.65 -2.72
N TYR A 22 -4.09 0.75 -1.51
CA TYR A 22 -4.53 -0.04 -0.36
C TYR A 22 -5.98 0.25 -0.01
N ASN A 23 -6.38 1.53 0.03
CA ASN A 23 -7.76 1.95 0.28
C ASN A 23 -8.72 1.43 -0.80
N THR A 24 -8.27 1.38 -2.06
CA THR A 24 -9.04 0.78 -3.15
C THR A 24 -9.27 -0.72 -2.89
N TYR A 25 -8.23 -1.45 -2.49
CA TYR A 25 -8.38 -2.87 -2.15
C TYR A 25 -9.32 -3.11 -0.97
N VAL A 26 -9.25 -2.30 0.08
CA VAL A 26 -10.18 -2.37 1.23
C VAL A 26 -11.62 -2.14 0.78
N SER A 27 -11.85 -1.14 -0.10
CA SER A 27 -13.18 -0.85 -0.62
C SER A 27 -13.75 -2.01 -1.45
N ILE A 28 -12.92 -2.66 -2.28
CA ILE A 28 -13.31 -3.84 -3.06
C ILE A 28 -13.64 -5.02 -2.13
N GLU A 29 -12.83 -5.25 -1.08
CA GLU A 29 -13.04 -6.33 -0.12
C GLU A 29 -14.39 -6.18 0.60
N GLN A 30 -14.70 -4.95 1.02
CA GLN A 30 -15.98 -4.61 1.64
C GLN A 30 -17.15 -4.84 0.67
N ALA A 31 -17.01 -4.43 -0.60
CA ALA A 31 -18.01 -4.66 -1.61
C ALA A 31 -18.28 -6.17 -1.80
N ILE A 32 -17.22 -6.97 -2.01
CA ILE A 32 -17.34 -8.43 -2.18
C ILE A 32 -17.95 -9.09 -0.93
N SER A 33 -17.51 -8.70 0.26
CA SER A 33 -18.00 -9.29 1.52
C SER A 33 -19.47 -8.97 1.83
N ASN A 34 -19.96 -7.82 1.36
CA ASN A 34 -21.36 -7.40 1.54
C ASN A 34 -22.32 -8.16 0.59
N TYR A 35 -21.84 -8.58 -0.58
CA TYR A 35 -22.58 -9.51 -1.43
C TYR A 35 -22.36 -10.92 -0.87
N LYS A 36 -23.34 -11.46 -0.12
CA LYS A 36 -23.33 -12.80 0.50
C LYS A 36 -23.36 -13.94 -0.53
N ASP A 37 -22.49 -13.92 -1.52
CA ASP A 37 -22.25 -15.03 -2.42
C ASP A 37 -20.94 -15.71 -2.02
N ASN A 38 -21.05 -16.75 -1.20
CA ASN A 38 -19.94 -17.61 -0.77
C ASN A 38 -19.52 -18.59 -1.89
N SER A 39 -19.63 -18.17 -3.15
CA SER A 39 -19.16 -18.95 -4.28
C SER A 39 -17.63 -19.09 -4.23
N GLU A 40 -17.14 -20.19 -4.78
CA GLU A 40 -15.70 -20.47 -4.92
C GLU A 40 -14.96 -19.33 -5.66
N GLU A 41 -15.65 -18.66 -6.58
CA GLU A 41 -15.17 -17.49 -7.30
C GLU A 41 -14.93 -16.28 -6.39
N SER A 42 -15.84 -16.01 -5.44
CA SER A 42 -15.67 -14.95 -4.43
C SER A 42 -14.45 -15.19 -3.55
N LEU A 43 -14.20 -16.45 -3.15
CA LEU A 43 -13.02 -16.81 -2.34
C LEU A 43 -11.70 -16.58 -3.10
N TYR A 44 -11.62 -16.99 -4.37
CA TYR A 44 -10.41 -16.78 -5.18
C TYR A 44 -10.09 -15.28 -5.36
N ARG A 45 -11.13 -14.47 -5.57
CA ARG A 45 -10.99 -13.01 -5.65
C ARG A 45 -10.50 -12.41 -4.33
N LEU A 46 -11.02 -12.88 -3.20
CA LEU A 46 -10.59 -12.43 -1.87
C LEU A 46 -9.14 -12.83 -1.56
N PHE A 47 -8.68 -14.01 -1.96
CA PHE A 47 -7.26 -14.38 -1.79
C PHE A 47 -6.32 -13.50 -2.60
N THR A 48 -6.69 -13.22 -3.85
CA THR A 48 -5.90 -12.32 -4.72
C THR A 48 -5.85 -10.90 -4.14
N LEU A 49 -6.97 -10.44 -3.57
CA LEU A 49 -7.08 -9.13 -2.95
C LEU A 49 -6.28 -9.04 -1.63
N ASP A 50 -6.31 -10.08 -0.81
CA ASP A 50 -5.51 -10.18 0.42
C ASP A 50 -4.01 -10.11 0.11
N TYR A 51 -3.54 -10.84 -0.92
CA TYR A 51 -2.17 -10.73 -1.39
C TYR A 51 -1.81 -9.28 -1.80
N GLY A 52 -2.69 -8.63 -2.59
CA GLY A 52 -2.52 -7.23 -2.99
C GLY A 52 -2.42 -6.27 -1.79
N LYS A 53 -3.29 -6.46 -0.79
CA LYS A 53 -3.26 -5.68 0.47
C LYS A 53 -1.95 -5.88 1.22
N ARG A 54 -1.53 -7.13 1.44
CA ARG A 54 -0.30 -7.45 2.20
C ARG A 54 0.95 -6.90 1.54
N THR A 55 1.08 -7.08 0.22
CA THR A 55 2.24 -6.57 -0.53
C THR A 55 2.28 -5.05 -0.54
N THR A 56 1.14 -4.39 -0.73
CA THR A 56 1.04 -2.92 -0.69
C THR A 56 1.38 -2.39 0.71
N LYS A 57 0.88 -3.04 1.77
CA LYS A 57 1.17 -2.66 3.15
C LYS A 57 2.66 -2.79 3.48
N ALA A 58 3.30 -3.88 3.09
CA ALA A 58 4.74 -4.07 3.28
C ALA A 58 5.56 -2.98 2.55
N ALA A 59 5.13 -2.56 1.36
CA ALA A 59 5.79 -1.46 0.64
C ALA A 59 5.61 -0.10 1.35
N ILE A 60 4.43 0.16 1.92
CA ILE A 60 4.18 1.37 2.74
C ILE A 60 5.09 1.37 3.98
N GLU A 61 5.16 0.26 4.70
CA GLU A 61 6.02 0.11 5.89
C GLU A 61 7.49 0.35 5.55
N TRP A 62 7.96 -0.12 4.38
CA TRP A 62 9.29 0.18 3.89
C TRP A 62 9.49 1.67 3.58
N CYS A 63 8.51 2.34 2.97
CA CYS A 63 8.56 3.78 2.72
C CYS A 63 8.67 4.55 4.03
N ASP A 64 7.85 4.22 5.02
CA ASP A 64 7.86 4.87 6.34
C ASP A 64 9.21 4.72 7.03
N PHE A 65 9.72 3.49 7.10
CA PHE A 65 11.04 3.23 7.69
C PHE A 65 12.15 4.01 6.97
N THR A 66 12.11 4.05 5.64
CA THR A 66 13.15 4.70 4.85
C THR A 66 13.08 6.22 4.97
N LEU A 67 11.87 6.80 4.95
CA LEU A 67 11.65 8.24 5.14
C LEU A 67 12.11 8.68 6.53
N ASP A 68 11.79 7.93 7.58
CA ASP A 68 12.28 8.17 8.95
C ASP A 68 13.82 8.23 8.98
N LYS A 69 14.49 7.24 8.39
CA LYS A 69 15.96 7.22 8.31
C LYS A 69 16.57 8.37 7.51
N LEU A 70 15.86 8.89 6.52
CA LEU A 70 16.31 10.06 5.77
C LEU A 70 16.13 11.34 6.59
N SER A 71 15.03 11.46 7.33
CA SER A 71 14.79 12.59 8.23
C SER A 71 15.79 12.65 9.38
N THR A 72 16.17 11.51 9.97
CA THR A 72 17.17 11.47 11.06
C THR A 72 18.62 11.70 10.62
N LYS A 73 18.89 11.85 9.31
CA LYS A 73 20.23 12.13 8.74
C LYS A 73 20.42 13.60 8.33
N VAL A 74 19.39 14.43 8.49
CA VAL A 74 19.41 15.85 8.12
C VAL A 74 19.75 16.76 9.32
N ASP A 75 19.85 16.19 10.53
CA ASP A 75 20.44 16.81 11.73
C ASP A 75 21.94 16.45 11.84
#